data_AF-T0QQX1-F1
#
_entry.id   AF-T0QQX1-F1
#
_cell.length_a   1.000
_cell.length_b   1.000
_cell.length_c   1.000
_cell.angle_alpha   90.00
_cell.angle_beta   90.00
_cell.angle_gamma   90.00
#
_symmetry.space_group_name_H-M   'P 1'
#
loop_
_entity.id
_entity.type
_entity.pdbx_description
1 polymer ?
#
loop_
_entity_poly.entity_id
_entity_poly.type
_entity_poly.pdbx_seq_one_letter_code
_entity_poly.pdbx_strand_id
1 'polypeptide(L)'
;MADAPDFFSGRGLQFTDDVFKSVESYIEDGAQQLERKLVQSKGTVVTNAEAQSIHNGTSEYMQLVSRSFTKNFDKFELYILRNVFVAPADIAEIQQKYQHEVDASFTDAAQWSEADVSALELELHQLRQQIQTATLKQEQLHAAQVALDAQVTNVDELCRSLQFTEGMSETVAPFTHQMVSSATGLRDVIGTMRELHHQLHTAPGRRSDVPSTTIDPYDDVAAQFASHRAAVRISSVDDVAQVQARLQSSA
;
A
#
# COMPACT_ATOMS: atom_id res chain seq x y z
N MET A 1 -48.32 9.89 -26.91
CA MET A 1 -47.40 8.74 -26.93
C MET A 1 -47.30 8.29 -25.51
N ALA A 2 -48.04 7.23 -25.15
CA ALA A 2 -47.96 6.66 -23.82
C ALA A 2 -46.56 6.06 -23.67
N ASP A 3 -45.85 6.42 -22.59
CA ASP A 3 -44.57 5.82 -22.24
C ASP A 3 -44.72 4.31 -22.28
N ALA A 4 -43.91 3.66 -23.12
CA ALA A 4 -43.85 2.21 -23.14
C ALA A 4 -43.48 1.74 -21.72
N PRO A 5 -44.14 0.69 -21.18
CA PRO A 5 -43.73 0.11 -19.91
C PRO A 5 -42.26 -0.23 -20.02
N ASP A 6 -41.48 0.21 -19.02
CA ASP A 6 -40.03 0.10 -19.00
C ASP A 6 -39.59 -1.36 -18.84
N PHE A 7 -39.76 -2.15 -19.92
CA PHE A 7 -39.55 -3.59 -19.96
C PHE A 7 -38.11 -3.96 -19.58
N PHE A 8 -37.16 -3.09 -19.92
CA PHE A 8 -35.75 -3.25 -19.59
C PHE A 8 -35.32 -2.41 -18.37
N SER A 9 -36.27 -1.80 -17.65
CA SER A 9 -36.02 -0.98 -16.44
C SER A 9 -34.93 0.10 -16.63
N GLY A 10 -34.84 0.68 -17.83
CA GLY A 10 -33.83 1.69 -18.18
C GLY A 10 -32.40 1.16 -18.26
N ARG A 11 -32.19 -0.16 -18.09
CA ARG A 11 -30.85 -0.77 -17.98
C ARG A 11 -30.12 -0.93 -19.31
N GLY A 12 -30.76 -0.64 -20.43
CA GLY A 12 -30.12 -0.71 -21.74
C GLY A 12 -28.87 0.18 -21.85
N LEU A 13 -28.94 1.39 -21.28
CA LEU A 13 -27.80 2.32 -21.19
C LEU A 13 -26.72 1.83 -20.22
N GLN A 14 -27.12 1.24 -19.09
CA GLN A 14 -26.15 0.69 -18.14
C GLN A 14 -25.39 -0.48 -18.75
N PHE A 15 -26.08 -1.36 -19.49
CA PHE A 15 -25.44 -2.45 -20.22
C PHE A 15 -24.43 -1.93 -21.25
N THR A 16 -24.77 -0.91 -22.05
CA THR A 16 -23.84 -0.39 -23.06
C THR A 16 -22.62 0.27 -22.41
N ASP A 17 -22.80 1.00 -21.31
CA ASP A 17 -21.71 1.58 -20.53
C ASP A 17 -20.78 0.51 -19.91
N ASP A 18 -21.34 -0.55 -19.34
CA ASP A 18 -20.58 -1.66 -18.77
C ASP A 18 -19.76 -2.39 -19.86
N VAL A 19 -20.35 -2.62 -21.03
CA VAL A 19 -19.64 -3.21 -22.18
C VAL A 19 -18.53 -2.29 -22.68
N PHE A 20 -18.79 -0.97 -22.76
CA PHE A 20 -17.77 0.00 -23.19
C PHE A 20 -16.55 -0.04 -22.27
N LYS A 21 -16.77 0.10 -20.95
CA LYS A 21 -15.71 0.08 -19.93
C LYS A 21 -14.93 -1.23 -19.93
N SER A 22 -15.64 -2.35 -20.10
CA SER A 22 -15.00 -3.68 -20.16
C SER A 22 -14.06 -3.79 -21.36
N VAL A 23 -14.50 -3.34 -22.54
CA VAL A 23 -13.65 -3.40 -23.75
C VAL A 23 -12.51 -2.38 -23.69
N GLU A 24 -12.74 -1.20 -23.13
CA GLU A 24 -11.69 -0.21 -22.88
C GLU A 24 -10.57 -0.78 -22.00
N SER A 25 -10.94 -1.44 -20.89
CA SER A 25 -9.97 -2.15 -20.04
C SER A 25 -9.21 -3.23 -20.80
N TYR A 26 -9.86 -4.00 -21.68
CA TYR A 26 -9.17 -4.98 -22.51
C TYR A 26 -8.22 -4.37 -23.55
N ILE A 27 -8.55 -3.18 -24.07
CA ILE A 27 -7.67 -2.43 -24.98
C ILE A 27 -6.42 -1.99 -24.20
N GLU A 28 -6.56 -1.49 -22.97
CA GLU A 28 -5.43 -1.12 -22.11
C GLU A 28 -4.55 -2.33 -21.77
N ASP A 29 -5.15 -3.43 -21.34
CA ASP A 29 -4.43 -4.68 -21.07
C ASP A 29 -3.71 -5.20 -22.32
N GLY A 30 -4.37 -5.10 -23.49
CA GLY A 30 -3.80 -5.45 -24.78
C GLY A 30 -2.58 -4.59 -25.12
N ALA A 31 -2.60 -3.30 -24.80
CA ALA A 31 -1.47 -2.40 -25.01
C ALA A 31 -0.26 -2.81 -24.17
N GLN A 32 -0.47 -3.08 -22.87
CA GLN A 32 0.58 -3.51 -21.96
C GLN A 32 1.18 -4.87 -22.36
N GLN A 33 0.34 -5.81 -22.79
CA GLN A 33 0.78 -7.13 -23.25
C GLN A 33 1.56 -7.04 -24.56
N LEU A 34 1.10 -6.21 -25.51
CA LEU A 34 1.80 -5.98 -26.77
C LEU A 34 3.18 -5.38 -26.53
N GLU A 35 3.26 -4.33 -25.72
CA GLU A 35 4.54 -3.70 -25.34
C GLU A 35 5.48 -4.72 -24.69
N ARG A 36 4.99 -5.48 -23.71
CA ARG A 36 5.77 -6.52 -23.03
C ARG A 36 6.30 -7.58 -24.01
N LYS A 37 5.47 -8.02 -24.97
CA LYS A 37 5.87 -9.02 -25.96
C LYS A 37 6.86 -8.48 -26.99
N LEU A 38 6.72 -7.22 -27.40
CA LEU A 38 7.67 -6.56 -28.30
C LEU A 38 9.04 -6.39 -27.64
N VAL A 39 9.08 -5.96 -26.38
CA VAL A 39 10.31 -5.89 -25.59
C VAL A 39 10.96 -7.28 -25.44
N GLN A 40 10.16 -8.32 -25.12
CA GLN A 40 10.65 -9.70 -25.03
C GLN A 40 11.19 -10.23 -26.38
N SER A 41 10.59 -9.84 -27.50
CA SER A 41 11.00 -10.30 -28.84
C SER A 41 12.36 -9.76 -29.28
N LYS A 42 12.78 -8.61 -28.74
CA LYS A 42 14.05 -7.95 -29.05
C LYS A 42 15.27 -8.59 -28.35
N GLY A 43 15.06 -9.42 -27.32
CA GLY A 43 16.12 -10.12 -26.58
C GLY A 43 16.56 -9.44 -25.28
N THR A 44 17.70 -9.87 -24.72
CA THR A 44 18.16 -9.57 -23.34
C THR A 44 18.73 -8.16 -23.12
N VAL A 45 18.99 -7.39 -24.18
CA VAL A 45 19.52 -6.02 -24.06
C VAL A 45 18.71 -5.10 -24.98
N VAL A 46 17.58 -4.60 -24.46
CA VAL A 46 16.85 -3.50 -25.09
C VAL A 46 17.42 -2.20 -24.55
N THR A 47 17.89 -1.33 -25.45
CA THR A 47 18.34 -0.01 -25.02
C THR A 47 17.14 0.84 -24.56
N ASN A 48 17.33 1.75 -23.60
CA ASN A 48 16.24 2.65 -23.15
C ASN A 48 15.60 3.42 -24.31
N ALA A 49 16.37 3.78 -25.33
CA ALA A 49 15.87 4.46 -26.52
C ALA A 49 14.93 3.56 -27.36
N GLU A 50 15.25 2.27 -27.49
CA GLU A 50 14.40 1.32 -28.20
C GLU A 50 13.15 0.97 -27.41
N ALA A 51 13.25 0.80 -26.08
CA ALA A 51 12.09 0.60 -25.22
C ALA A 51 11.13 1.80 -25.33
N GLN A 52 11.66 3.02 -25.31
CA GLN A 52 10.84 4.23 -25.50
C GLN A 52 10.22 4.30 -26.91
N SER A 53 10.95 3.90 -27.95
CA SER A 53 10.39 3.86 -29.31
C SER A 53 9.27 2.84 -29.44
N ILE A 54 9.40 1.67 -28.79
CA ILE A 54 8.35 0.64 -28.76
C ILE A 54 7.13 1.14 -27.98
N HIS A 55 7.36 1.78 -26.83
CA HIS A 55 6.29 2.39 -26.03
C HIS A 55 5.52 3.43 -26.85
N ASN A 56 6.22 4.37 -27.47
CA ASN A 56 5.59 5.42 -28.28
C ASN A 56 4.81 4.82 -29.46
N GLY A 57 5.40 3.87 -30.21
CA GLY A 57 4.73 3.23 -31.34
C GLY A 57 3.51 2.39 -30.94
N THR A 58 3.61 1.67 -29.82
CA THR A 58 2.49 0.91 -29.25
C THR A 58 1.38 1.85 -28.79
N SER A 59 1.73 2.96 -28.14
CA SER A 59 0.79 3.98 -27.68
C SER A 59 0.06 4.64 -28.85
N GLU A 60 0.77 5.06 -29.90
CA GLU A 60 0.15 5.63 -31.11
C GLU A 60 -0.79 4.64 -31.81
N TYR A 61 -0.37 3.38 -31.95
CA TYR A 61 -1.22 2.33 -32.51
C TYR A 61 -2.48 2.11 -31.67
N MET A 62 -2.32 2.00 -30.34
CA MET A 62 -3.44 1.75 -29.44
C MET A 62 -4.38 2.94 -29.32
N GLN A 63 -3.90 4.18 -29.45
CA GLN A 63 -4.74 5.37 -29.60
C GLN A 63 -5.60 5.30 -30.87
N LEU A 64 -5.05 4.82 -31.99
CA LEU A 64 -5.82 4.63 -33.21
C LEU A 64 -6.89 3.55 -33.05
N VAL A 65 -6.55 2.44 -32.39
CA VAL A 65 -7.49 1.36 -32.06
C VAL A 65 -8.61 1.87 -31.17
N SER A 66 -8.27 2.56 -30.08
CA SER A 66 -9.25 3.17 -29.15
C SER A 66 -10.18 4.14 -29.88
N ARG A 67 -9.63 5.06 -30.69
CA ARG A 67 -10.44 6.00 -31.47
C ARG A 67 -11.35 5.32 -32.48
N SER A 68 -10.89 4.25 -33.11
CA SER A 68 -11.71 3.44 -34.03
C SER A 68 -12.80 2.70 -33.28
N PHE A 69 -12.45 2.12 -32.13
CA PHE A 69 -13.38 1.45 -31.23
C PHE A 69 -14.49 2.39 -30.78
N THR A 70 -14.20 3.56 -30.20
CA THR A 70 -15.22 4.53 -29.75
C THR A 70 -16.22 4.85 -30.87
N LYS A 71 -15.73 5.18 -32.07
CA LYS A 71 -16.62 5.50 -33.21
C LYS A 71 -17.50 4.34 -33.66
N ASN A 72 -16.97 3.11 -33.59
CA ASN A 72 -17.74 1.92 -33.93
C ASN A 72 -18.69 1.54 -32.80
N PHE A 73 -18.31 1.82 -31.55
CA PHE A 73 -19.11 1.59 -30.38
C PHE A 73 -20.30 2.53 -30.32
N ASP A 74 -20.16 3.80 -30.70
CA ASP A 74 -21.30 4.74 -30.81
C ASP A 74 -22.40 4.18 -31.72
N LYS A 75 -22.01 3.55 -32.85
CA LYS A 75 -22.95 2.90 -33.77
C LYS A 75 -23.56 1.64 -33.19
N PHE A 76 -22.76 0.86 -32.48
CA PHE A 76 -23.21 -0.34 -31.78
C PHE A 76 -24.21 0.02 -30.67
N GLU A 77 -23.91 1.01 -29.83
CA GLU A 77 -24.79 1.51 -28.79
C GLU A 77 -26.13 1.95 -29.38
N LEU A 78 -26.10 2.77 -30.44
CA LEU A 78 -27.32 3.21 -31.11
C LEU A 78 -28.11 2.02 -31.68
N TYR A 79 -27.43 1.04 -32.27
CA TYR A 79 -28.08 -0.16 -32.78
C TYR A 79 -28.74 -0.98 -31.66
N ILE A 80 -28.04 -1.20 -30.55
CA ILE A 80 -28.50 -1.97 -29.40
C ILE A 80 -29.71 -1.31 -28.74
N LEU A 81 -29.63 0.00 -28.49
CA LEU A 81 -30.74 0.75 -27.88
C LEU A 81 -31.96 0.82 -28.81
N ARG A 82 -31.77 0.83 -30.13
CA ARG A 82 -32.87 0.99 -31.10
C ARG A 82 -33.46 -0.32 -31.62
N ASN A 83 -32.73 -1.43 -31.55
CA ASN A 83 -33.20 -2.69 -32.14
C ASN A 83 -33.25 -3.85 -31.15
N VAL A 84 -32.46 -3.82 -30.06
CA VAL A 84 -32.38 -4.92 -29.10
C VAL A 84 -33.13 -4.56 -27.82
N PHE A 85 -32.84 -3.40 -27.22
CA PHE A 85 -33.54 -2.90 -26.02
C PHE A 85 -34.81 -2.11 -26.37
N VAL A 86 -35.57 -2.60 -27.35
CA VAL A 86 -36.87 -2.02 -27.69
C VAL A 86 -37.96 -3.01 -27.34
N ALA A 87 -38.91 -2.57 -26.51
CA ALA A 87 -40.10 -3.34 -26.22
C ALA A 87 -41.00 -3.38 -27.46
N PRO A 88 -41.43 -4.58 -27.93
CA PRO A 88 -42.42 -4.69 -28.99
C PRO A 88 -43.72 -3.95 -28.64
N ALA A 89 -44.45 -3.44 -29.63
CA ALA A 89 -45.70 -2.72 -29.40
C ALA A 89 -46.74 -3.57 -28.63
N ASP A 90 -46.69 -4.88 -28.82
CA ASP A 90 -47.61 -5.85 -28.18
C ASP A 90 -47.08 -6.33 -26.81
N ILE A 91 -46.05 -5.68 -26.23
CA ILE A 91 -45.44 -6.11 -24.97
C ILE A 91 -46.47 -6.16 -23.83
N ALA A 92 -47.44 -5.24 -23.81
CA ALA A 92 -48.48 -5.21 -22.79
C ALA A 92 -49.40 -6.45 -22.90
N GLU A 93 -49.73 -6.88 -24.11
CA GLU A 93 -50.53 -8.09 -24.35
C GLU A 93 -49.72 -9.36 -24.04
N ILE A 94 -48.43 -9.39 -24.35
CA ILE A 94 -47.52 -10.49 -24.00
C ILE A 94 -47.33 -10.57 -22.48
N GLN A 95 -47.13 -9.44 -21.80
CA GLN A 95 -47.01 -9.38 -20.34
C GLN A 95 -48.30 -9.82 -19.68
N GLN A 96 -49.46 -9.41 -20.19
CA GLN A 96 -50.76 -9.81 -19.65
C GLN A 96 -51.02 -11.31 -19.88
N LYS A 97 -50.63 -11.87 -21.04
CA LYS A 97 -50.67 -13.32 -21.27
C LYS A 97 -49.71 -14.08 -20.35
N TYR A 98 -48.48 -13.59 -20.19
CA TYR A 98 -47.49 -14.20 -19.30
C TYR A 98 -47.91 -14.09 -17.84
N GLN A 99 -48.47 -12.97 -17.39
CA GLN A 99 -49.04 -12.83 -16.05
C GLN A 99 -50.24 -13.75 -15.87
N HIS A 100 -51.11 -13.90 -16.87
CA HIS A 100 -52.17 -14.91 -16.79
C HIS A 100 -51.64 -16.34 -16.74
N GLU A 101 -50.55 -16.65 -17.43
CA GLU A 101 -49.88 -17.97 -17.37
C GLU A 101 -49.13 -18.18 -16.05
N VAL A 102 -48.47 -17.16 -15.50
CA VAL A 102 -47.83 -17.17 -14.19
C VAL A 102 -48.89 -17.25 -13.09
N ASP A 103 -49.97 -16.50 -13.16
CA ASP A 103 -51.09 -16.57 -12.21
C ASP A 103 -51.83 -17.91 -12.32
N ALA A 104 -51.94 -18.48 -13.53
CA ALA A 104 -52.44 -19.83 -13.74
C ALA A 104 -51.44 -20.91 -13.29
N SER A 105 -50.14 -20.63 -13.27
CA SER A 105 -49.12 -21.46 -12.60
C SER A 105 -49.14 -21.26 -11.08
N PHE A 106 -49.56 -20.09 -10.60
CA PHE A 106 -49.77 -19.72 -9.20
C PHE A 106 -51.15 -20.16 -8.68
N THR A 107 -51.93 -20.96 -9.42
CA THR A 107 -53.01 -21.74 -8.80
C THR A 107 -52.50 -22.69 -7.70
N ASP A 108 -51.18 -22.85 -7.57
CA ASP A 108 -50.50 -23.45 -6.42
C ASP A 108 -50.52 -22.55 -5.16
N ALA A 109 -50.63 -21.22 -5.26
CA ALA A 109 -50.78 -20.33 -4.10
C ALA A 109 -52.16 -20.42 -3.43
N ALA A 110 -53.16 -20.97 -4.12
CA ALA A 110 -54.40 -21.41 -3.47
C ALA A 110 -54.20 -22.72 -2.66
N GLN A 111 -53.07 -23.42 -2.84
CA GLN A 111 -52.63 -24.59 -2.09
C GLN A 111 -51.52 -24.29 -1.07
N TRP A 112 -50.98 -23.06 -1.03
CA TRP A 112 -50.00 -22.67 -0.03
C TRP A 112 -50.64 -22.72 1.35
N SER A 113 -50.11 -23.61 2.19
CA SER A 113 -50.50 -23.66 3.58
C SER A 113 -49.88 -22.50 4.35
N GLU A 114 -50.44 -22.17 5.51
CA GLU A 114 -49.84 -21.22 6.44
C GLU A 114 -48.41 -21.63 6.85
N ALA A 115 -48.09 -22.92 6.76
CA ALA A 115 -46.74 -23.44 6.98
C ALA A 115 -45.76 -23.07 5.84
N ASP A 116 -46.22 -23.01 4.59
CA ASP A 116 -45.37 -22.63 3.44
C ASP A 116 -45.06 -21.13 3.45
N VAL A 117 -46.04 -20.30 3.81
CA VAL A 117 -45.86 -18.85 3.97
C VAL A 117 -44.89 -18.56 5.12
N SER A 118 -45.07 -19.22 6.27
CA SER A 118 -44.16 -19.05 7.42
C SER A 118 -42.75 -19.58 7.15
N ALA A 119 -42.60 -20.65 6.36
CA ALA A 119 -41.29 -21.14 5.92
C ALA A 119 -40.59 -20.13 5.01
N LEU A 120 -41.31 -19.51 4.06
CA LEU A 120 -40.77 -18.48 3.19
C LEU A 120 -40.39 -17.22 3.97
N GLU A 121 -41.20 -16.80 4.94
CA GLU A 121 -40.88 -15.67 5.82
C GLU A 121 -39.63 -15.94 6.66
N LEU A 122 -39.47 -17.18 7.15
CA LEU A 122 -38.28 -17.62 7.88
C LEU A 122 -37.04 -17.57 6.97
N GLU A 123 -37.14 -18.06 5.74
CA GLU A 123 -36.05 -18.02 4.75
C GLU A 123 -35.66 -16.59 4.41
N LEU A 124 -36.66 -15.71 4.21
CA LEU A 124 -36.43 -14.29 3.93
C LEU A 124 -35.76 -13.59 5.13
N HIS A 125 -36.18 -13.92 6.36
CA HIS A 125 -35.53 -13.43 7.56
C HIS A 125 -34.08 -13.93 7.68
N GLN A 126 -33.83 -15.21 7.37
CA GLN A 126 -32.51 -15.80 7.37
C GLN A 126 -31.59 -15.16 6.32
N LEU A 127 -32.10 -14.92 5.11
CA LEU A 127 -31.38 -14.21 4.04
C LEU A 127 -31.04 -12.78 4.46
N ARG A 128 -31.98 -12.06 5.09
CA ARG A 128 -31.70 -10.70 5.61
C ARG A 128 -30.59 -10.73 6.66
N GLN A 129 -30.59 -11.71 7.56
CA GLN A 129 -29.52 -11.87 8.55
C GLN A 129 -28.18 -12.23 7.89
N GLN A 130 -28.17 -13.09 6.88
CA GLN A 130 -26.98 -13.41 6.10
C GLN A 130 -26.42 -12.17 5.40
N ILE A 131 -27.27 -11.34 4.80
CA ILE A 131 -26.84 -10.08 4.19
C ILE A 131 -26.21 -9.16 5.22
N GLN A 132 -26.84 -8.95 6.38
CA GLN A 132 -26.28 -8.10 7.44
C GLN A 132 -24.92 -8.61 7.93
N THR A 133 -24.80 -9.91 8.20
CA THR A 133 -23.52 -10.51 8.63
C THR A 133 -22.45 -10.40 7.55
N ALA A 134 -22.80 -10.58 6.28
CA ALA A 134 -21.89 -10.41 5.16
C ALA A 134 -21.42 -8.95 5.04
N THR A 135 -22.33 -7.97 5.20
CA THR A 135 -22.00 -6.54 5.18
C THR A 135 -21.03 -6.17 6.30
N LEU A 136 -21.31 -6.60 7.55
CA LEU A 136 -20.40 -6.37 8.67
C LEU A 136 -19.03 -6.99 8.44
N LYS A 137 -18.99 -8.21 7.88
CA LYS A 137 -17.72 -8.86 7.53
C LYS A 137 -16.98 -8.11 6.43
N GLN A 138 -17.69 -7.59 5.43
CA GLN A 138 -17.10 -6.78 4.36
C GLN A 138 -16.49 -5.49 4.93
N GLU A 139 -17.19 -4.80 5.83
CA GLU A 139 -16.66 -3.62 6.53
C GLU A 139 -15.39 -3.94 7.33
N GLN A 140 -15.39 -5.06 8.06
CA GLN A 140 -14.22 -5.52 8.81
C GLN A 140 -13.03 -5.84 7.89
N LEU A 141 -13.28 -6.55 6.78
CA LEU A 141 -12.25 -6.87 5.81
C LEU A 141 -11.69 -5.62 5.14
N HIS A 142 -12.56 -4.66 4.81
CA HIS A 142 -12.13 -3.37 4.26
C HIS A 142 -11.27 -2.58 5.26
N ALA A 143 -11.67 -2.53 6.54
CA ALA A 143 -10.87 -1.88 7.57
C ALA A 143 -9.49 -2.57 7.75
N ALA A 144 -9.46 -3.90 7.72
CA ALA A 144 -8.22 -4.67 7.78
C ALA A 144 -7.33 -4.44 6.56
N GLN A 145 -7.92 -4.34 5.36
CA GLN A 145 -7.21 -4.01 4.13
C GLN A 145 -6.56 -2.64 4.22
N VAL A 146 -7.30 -1.61 4.63
CA VAL A 146 -6.76 -0.24 4.79
C VAL A 146 -5.63 -0.20 5.82
N ALA A 147 -5.77 -0.94 6.93
CA ALA A 147 -4.71 -1.02 7.93
C ALA A 147 -3.45 -1.73 7.40
N LEU A 148 -3.63 -2.77 6.59
CA LEU A 148 -2.52 -3.47 5.95
C LEU A 148 -1.82 -2.60 4.91
N ASP A 149 -2.58 -1.89 4.08
CA ASP A 149 -2.04 -0.95 3.09
C ASP A 149 -1.20 0.14 3.79
N ALA A 150 -1.67 0.67 4.93
CA ALA A 150 -0.89 1.61 5.74
C ALA A 150 0.40 1.00 6.30
N GLN A 151 0.40 -0.29 6.67
CA GLN A 151 1.62 -0.98 7.08
C GLN A 151 2.59 -1.16 5.91
N VAL A 152 2.09 -1.53 4.73
CA VAL A 152 2.90 -1.66 3.51
C VAL A 152 3.54 -0.32 3.16
N THR A 153 2.79 0.78 3.20
CA THR A 153 3.35 2.12 2.94
C THR A 153 4.41 2.50 3.96
N ASN A 154 4.21 2.19 5.25
CA ASN A 154 5.22 2.45 6.29
C ASN A 154 6.50 1.63 6.06
N VAL A 155 6.36 0.37 5.62
CA VAL A 155 7.51 -0.48 5.27
C VAL A 155 8.22 0.07 4.04
N ASP A 156 7.48 0.48 3.01
CA ASP A 156 8.05 1.09 1.81
C ASP A 156 8.79 2.40 2.13
N GLU A 157 8.24 3.24 3.02
CA GLU A 157 8.91 4.46 3.51
C GLU A 157 10.18 4.14 4.29
N LEU A 158 10.13 3.12 5.16
CA LEU A 158 11.31 2.64 5.87
C LEU A 158 12.36 2.13 4.88
N CYS A 159 11.98 1.31 3.92
CA CYS A 159 12.87 0.82 2.86
C CYS A 159 13.48 1.97 2.07
N ARG A 160 12.72 3.00 1.69
CA ARG A 160 13.24 4.21 1.04
C ARG A 160 14.20 5.00 1.94
N SER A 161 13.92 5.09 3.24
CA SER A 161 14.84 5.75 4.19
C SER A 161 16.16 4.97 4.33
N LEU A 162 16.10 3.64 4.24
CA LEU A 162 17.24 2.74 4.30
C LEU A 162 17.97 2.63 2.95
N GLN A 163 17.34 2.94 1.81
CA GLN A 163 18.03 3.02 0.51
C GLN A 163 19.18 4.03 0.51
N PHE A 164 19.14 5.08 1.35
CA PHE A 164 20.30 5.95 1.54
C PHE A 164 21.52 5.21 2.13
N THR A 165 21.29 4.17 2.93
CA THR A 165 22.35 3.30 3.47
C THR A 165 22.80 2.24 2.46
N GLU A 166 22.00 1.97 1.43
CA GLU A 166 22.29 1.07 0.31
C GLU A 166 23.30 1.75 -0.65
N GLY A 167 24.55 1.82 -0.20
CA GLY A 167 25.63 2.55 -0.88
C GLY A 167 26.59 3.26 0.08
N MET A 168 26.27 3.33 1.39
CA MET A 168 27.25 3.71 2.40
C MET A 168 28.33 2.62 2.45
N SER A 169 29.52 2.99 1.98
CA SER A 169 30.68 2.13 1.73
C SER A 169 30.92 1.06 2.81
N GLU A 170 31.22 -0.17 2.37
CA GLU A 170 31.81 -1.26 3.17
C GLU A 170 33.03 -0.84 4.01
N THR A 171 33.65 0.30 3.73
CA THR A 171 34.75 0.84 4.56
C THR A 171 34.31 1.22 5.98
N VAL A 172 33.01 1.30 6.26
CA VAL A 172 32.46 1.48 7.62
C VAL A 172 31.29 0.50 7.92
N ALA A 173 31.36 -0.74 7.43
CA ALA A 173 30.43 -1.78 7.84
C ALA A 173 30.75 -2.30 9.25
N PRO A 174 29.72 -2.70 10.03
CA PRO A 174 29.06 -1.92 11.08
C PRO A 174 30.03 -1.54 12.21
N PHE A 175 29.57 -1.10 13.39
CA PHE A 175 30.41 -1.06 14.60
C PHE A 175 30.95 -2.48 14.91
N THR A 176 32.01 -2.89 14.22
CA THR A 176 32.56 -4.24 14.32
C THR A 176 33.09 -4.45 15.73
N HIS A 177 33.00 -5.69 16.20
CA HIS A 177 33.60 -6.15 17.45
C HIS A 177 35.04 -5.67 17.63
N GLN A 178 35.77 -5.37 16.55
CA GLN A 178 37.09 -4.76 16.57
C GLN A 178 37.13 -3.33 17.10
N MET A 179 36.21 -2.44 16.72
CA MET A 179 36.16 -1.07 17.28
C MET A 179 35.77 -1.09 18.77
N VAL A 180 34.85 -1.99 19.15
CA VAL A 180 34.48 -2.19 20.55
C VAL A 180 35.65 -2.78 21.33
N SER A 181 36.36 -3.77 20.77
CA SER A 181 37.54 -4.39 21.38
C SER A 181 38.73 -3.43 21.47
N SER A 182 38.93 -2.57 20.47
CA SER A 182 39.96 -1.51 20.53
C SER A 182 39.59 -0.44 21.54
N ALA A 183 38.30 -0.10 21.70
CA ALA A 183 37.84 0.83 22.72
C ALA A 183 38.00 0.25 24.14
N THR A 184 37.74 -1.05 24.33
CA THR A 184 38.03 -1.72 25.62
C THR A 184 39.53 -1.85 25.87
N GLY A 185 40.32 -2.17 24.84
CA GLY A 185 41.79 -2.24 24.96
C GLY A 185 42.39 -0.88 25.30
N LEU A 186 41.90 0.21 24.70
CA LEU A 186 42.29 1.57 25.06
C LEU A 186 41.89 1.92 26.49
N ARG A 187 40.70 1.50 26.95
CA ARG A 187 40.29 1.69 28.35
C ARG A 187 41.24 0.98 29.32
N ASP A 188 41.65 -0.26 29.02
CA ASP A 188 42.57 -1.01 29.87
C ASP A 188 43.97 -0.38 29.87
N VAL A 189 44.46 0.08 28.72
CA VAL A 189 45.75 0.80 28.61
C VAL A 189 45.71 2.15 29.35
N ILE A 190 44.60 2.88 29.28
CA ILE A 190 44.41 4.12 30.06
C ILE A 190 44.34 3.80 31.56
N GLY A 191 43.73 2.68 31.93
CA GLY A 191 43.72 2.17 33.32
C GLY A 191 45.12 1.86 33.83
N THR A 192 45.93 1.14 33.05
CA THR A 192 47.32 0.81 33.42
C THR A 192 48.22 2.05 33.41
N MET A 193 47.99 3.01 32.51
CA MET A 193 48.68 4.31 32.56
C MET A 193 48.32 5.11 33.81
N ARG A 194 47.06 5.13 34.23
CA ARG A 194 46.66 5.78 35.49
C ARG A 194 47.27 5.11 36.71
N GLU A 195 47.31 3.78 36.70
CA GLU A 195 47.95 3.00 37.76
C GLU A 195 49.47 3.25 37.80
N LEU A 196 50.15 3.27 36.65
CA LEU A 196 51.57 3.62 36.57
C LEU A 196 51.84 5.07 36.97
N HIS A 197 50.96 6.00 36.59
CA HIS A 197 51.06 7.40 36.99
C HIS A 197 50.88 7.56 38.50
N HIS A 198 49.91 6.83 39.08
CA HIS A 198 49.71 6.76 40.51
C HIS A 198 50.92 6.14 41.22
N GLN A 199 51.50 5.06 40.69
CA GLN A 199 52.72 4.44 41.22
C GLN A 199 53.95 5.35 41.11
N LEU A 200 54.07 6.16 40.06
CA LEU A 200 55.14 7.15 39.93
C LEU A 200 55.00 8.30 40.93
N HIS A 201 53.76 8.69 41.23
CA HIS A 201 53.46 9.73 42.24
C HIS A 201 53.49 9.20 43.68
N THR A 202 53.29 7.90 43.90
CA THR A 202 53.29 7.27 45.23
C THR A 202 54.58 6.52 45.57
N ALA A 203 55.48 6.29 44.61
CA ALA A 203 56.79 5.70 44.87
C ALA A 203 57.64 6.65 45.73
N PRO A 204 58.03 6.25 46.95
CA PRO A 204 58.83 7.10 47.82
C PRO A 204 60.30 7.01 47.38
N GLY A 205 60.81 8.09 46.79
CA GLY A 205 62.24 8.40 46.86
C GLY A 205 63.01 8.47 45.53
N ARG A 206 62.94 9.62 44.87
CA ARG A 206 64.15 10.36 44.46
C ARG A 206 63.82 11.85 44.26
N ARG A 207 64.49 12.67 45.06
CA ARG A 207 64.41 14.14 45.10
C ARG A 207 64.60 14.79 43.73
N SER A 208 63.73 15.75 43.39
CA SER A 208 64.12 17.09 42.95
C SER A 208 62.92 18.03 43.09
N ASP A 209 63.14 19.13 43.81
CA ASP A 209 62.16 20.14 44.18
C ASP A 209 61.55 20.85 42.96
N VAL A 210 60.23 20.73 42.77
CA VAL A 210 59.40 21.69 42.03
C VAL A 210 57.97 21.65 42.60
N PRO A 211 57.37 22.78 43.03
CA PRO A 211 55.98 22.80 43.48
C PRO A 211 55.06 22.60 42.28
N SER A 212 54.51 21.39 42.15
CA SER A 212 53.59 21.04 41.05
C SER A 212 52.16 21.42 41.42
N THR A 213 51.76 22.65 41.10
CA THR A 213 50.36 22.95 40.79
C THR A 213 50.10 22.50 39.36
N THR A 214 49.80 21.22 39.17
CA THR A 214 49.27 20.71 37.91
C THR A 214 47.98 19.99 38.24
N ILE A 215 46.89 20.75 38.12
CA ILE A 215 45.54 20.21 37.96
C ILE A 215 45.62 19.22 36.80
N ASP A 216 45.33 17.96 37.09
CA ASP A 216 45.41 16.86 36.14
C ASP A 216 44.32 17.09 35.05
N PRO A 217 44.68 17.42 33.79
CA PRO A 217 43.70 17.80 32.76
C PRO A 217 42.76 16.66 32.38
N TYR A 218 43.03 15.44 32.85
CA TYR A 218 42.22 14.25 32.61
C TYR A 218 41.06 14.09 33.60
N ASP A 219 41.14 14.67 34.80
CA ASP A 219 40.04 14.64 35.77
C ASP A 219 38.88 15.54 35.30
N ASP A 220 39.21 16.65 34.62
CA ASP A 220 38.21 17.57 34.07
C ASP A 220 37.42 16.94 32.92
N VAL A 221 38.08 16.15 32.07
CA VAL A 221 37.43 15.39 30.98
C VAL A 221 36.57 14.25 31.53
N ALA A 222 37.02 13.53 32.55
CA ALA A 222 36.24 12.47 33.19
C ALA A 222 34.99 13.03 33.90
N ALA A 223 35.12 14.18 34.56
CA ALA A 223 34.00 14.90 35.16
C ALA A 223 33.03 15.46 34.10
N GLN A 224 33.53 15.94 32.96
CA GLN A 224 32.71 16.34 31.82
C GLN A 224 31.93 15.17 31.22
N PHE A 225 32.56 14.01 31.04
CA PHE A 225 31.87 12.82 30.52
C PHE A 225 30.85 12.26 31.51
N ALA A 226 31.14 12.27 32.81
CA ALA A 226 30.21 11.85 33.85
C ALA A 226 28.99 12.78 33.93
N SER A 227 29.20 14.10 33.82
CA SER A 227 28.11 15.07 33.79
C SER A 227 27.27 14.96 32.51
N HIS A 228 27.91 14.73 31.35
CA HIS A 228 27.19 14.51 30.08
C HIS A 228 26.40 13.20 30.06
N ARG A 229 26.89 12.14 30.72
CA ARG A 229 26.16 10.86 30.84
C ARG A 229 24.99 10.95 31.83
N ALA A 230 25.10 11.77 32.87
CA ALA A 230 23.99 12.03 33.78
C ALA A 230 22.87 12.86 33.12
N ALA A 231 23.24 13.76 32.20
CA ALA A 231 22.28 14.55 31.42
C ALA A 231 21.54 13.75 30.33
N VAL A 232 22.14 12.65 29.84
CA VAL A 232 21.55 11.78 28.81
C VAL A 232 21.13 10.45 29.44
N ARG A 233 20.13 10.50 30.33
CA ARG A 233 19.31 9.33 30.67
C ARG A 233 17.95 9.49 30.00
N ILE A 234 17.82 8.90 28.82
CA ILE A 234 16.56 8.77 28.10
C ILE A 234 15.85 7.56 28.72
N SER A 235 14.79 7.82 29.48
CA SER A 235 13.99 6.79 30.16
C SER A 235 12.59 6.65 29.55
N SER A 236 12.20 7.56 28.66
CA SER A 236 10.92 7.56 27.93
C SER A 236 11.12 7.83 26.44
N VAL A 237 10.16 7.39 25.62
CA VAL A 237 10.08 7.70 24.17
C VAL A 237 9.95 9.22 23.93
N ASP A 238 9.38 9.95 24.87
CA ASP A 238 9.28 11.42 24.82
C ASP A 238 10.64 12.13 24.91
N ASP A 239 11.62 11.50 25.58
CA ASP A 239 12.97 12.06 25.72
C ASP A 239 13.73 12.03 24.37
N VAL A 240 13.40 11.07 23.49
CA VAL A 240 13.98 10.95 22.14
C VAL A 240 13.50 12.10 21.25
N ALA A 241 12.20 12.45 21.33
CA ALA A 241 11.64 13.57 20.60
C ALA A 241 12.27 14.92 21.03
N GLN A 242 12.55 15.09 22.33
CA GLN A 242 13.21 16.29 22.85
C GLN A 242 14.66 16.42 22.39
N VAL A 243 15.42 15.32 22.32
CA VAL A 243 16.80 15.33 21.83
C VAL A 243 16.84 15.65 20.32
N GLN A 244 15.90 15.11 19.56
CA GLN A 244 15.79 15.35 18.12
C GLN A 244 15.41 16.81 17.81
N ALA A 245 14.53 17.42 18.60
CA ALA A 245 14.20 18.84 18.51
C ALA A 245 15.40 19.77 18.81
N ARG A 246 16.23 19.40 19.79
CA ARG A 246 17.44 20.19 20.14
C ARG A 246 18.53 20.12 19.07
N LEU A 247 18.68 18.98 18.39
CA LEU A 247 19.62 18.82 17.28
C LEU A 247 19.22 19.64 16.05
N GLN A 248 17.92 19.78 15.78
CA GLN A 248 17.42 20.61 14.69
C GLN A 248 17.53 22.12 14.96
N SER A 249 17.51 22.54 16.22
CA SER A 249 17.68 23.96 16.60
C SER A 249 19.13 24.46 16.62
N SER A 250 20.11 23.55 16.45
CA SER A 250 21.54 23.86 16.56
C SER A 250 22.28 23.78 15.21
N ALA A 251 21.53 23.66 14.11
CA ALA A 251 21.99 23.83 12.72
C ALA A 251 21.48 25.16 12.17
#